data_AF-A0A552J9N4-F1
#
_entry.id   AF-A0A552J9N4-F1
#
_cell.length_a   1.000
_cell.length_b   1.000
_cell.length_c   1.000
_cell.angle_alpha   90.00
_cell.angle_beta   90.00
_cell.angle_gamma   90.00
#
_symmetry.space_group_name_H-M   'P 1'
#
loop_
_entity.id
_entity.type
_entity.pdbx_description
1 polymer ?
#
loop_
_entity_poly.entity_id
_entity_poly.type
_entity_poly.pdbx_seq_one_letter_code
_entity_poly.pdbx_strand_id
1 'polypeptide(L)'
;MSKLFLYDPDSVTKDTLIIMGRKGYNCTELTEDSQFFWNTMNSLNNHSTFALLSHGDGNGPLPVRGTSGDDINLDDFSQVVSNKDLKLYLLSCHTGNDPCGTRLLDAGITFVAPKGAAEFRTAGTDTVTVMSKDGDTFPGWCGPLSPDRASKAIYLP
;
A
#
# COMPACT_ATOMS: atom_id res chain seq x y z
N MET A 1 10.43 3.23 -15.54
CA MET A 1 9.53 3.34 -14.37
C MET A 1 9.88 2.20 -13.42
N SER A 2 10.44 2.49 -12.24
CA SER A 2 10.71 1.47 -11.23
C SER A 2 9.44 1.09 -10.47
N LYS A 3 9.36 -0.16 -10.02
CA LYS A 3 8.28 -0.65 -9.15
C LYS A 3 8.90 -1.16 -7.84
N LEU A 4 8.41 -0.68 -6.71
CA LEU A 4 8.84 -1.13 -5.38
C LEU A 4 7.64 -1.71 -4.64
N PHE A 5 7.85 -2.89 -4.06
CA PHE A 5 6.94 -3.51 -3.11
C PHE A 5 7.63 -3.59 -1.76
N LEU A 6 7.22 -2.71 -0.85
CA LEU A 6 7.70 -2.68 0.52
C LEU A 6 6.67 -3.39 1.39
N TYR A 7 7.07 -4.40 2.15
CA TYR A 7 6.12 -5.29 2.82
C TYR A 7 6.52 -5.66 4.24
N ASP A 8 5.53 -5.83 5.10
CA ASP A 8 5.65 -6.48 6.39
C ASP A 8 5.80 -8.00 6.18
N PRO A 9 6.90 -8.63 6.63
CA PRO A 9 7.18 -10.04 6.36
C PRO A 9 6.14 -10.99 6.94
N ASP A 10 5.46 -10.62 8.02
CA ASP A 10 4.41 -11.44 8.66
C ASP A 10 3.06 -11.37 7.92
N SER A 11 2.90 -10.37 7.05
CA SER A 11 1.66 -10.13 6.29
C SER A 11 1.69 -10.71 4.87
N VAL A 12 2.84 -11.21 4.39
CA VAL A 12 3.02 -11.64 2.99
C VAL A 12 3.20 -13.15 2.85
N THR A 13 2.79 -13.72 1.72
CA THR A 13 3.06 -15.12 1.36
C THR A 13 4.20 -15.24 0.35
N LYS A 14 4.89 -16.39 0.35
CA LYS A 14 5.96 -16.69 -0.64
C LYS A 14 5.47 -16.55 -2.08
N ASP A 15 4.26 -17.00 -2.38
CA ASP A 15 3.69 -16.91 -3.73
C ASP A 15 3.44 -15.46 -4.13
N THR A 16 3.00 -14.60 -3.20
CA THR A 16 2.86 -13.16 -3.45
C THR A 16 4.20 -12.55 -3.88
N LEU A 17 5.28 -12.85 -3.17
CA LEU A 17 6.63 -12.36 -3.51
C LEU A 17 7.10 -12.83 -4.89
N ILE A 18 6.86 -14.10 -5.23
CA ILE A 18 7.21 -14.64 -6.56
C ILE A 18 6.48 -13.88 -7.66
N ILE A 19 5.17 -13.66 -7.50
CA ILE A 19 4.37 -13.00 -8.54
C ILE A 19 4.73 -11.50 -8.62
N MET A 20 4.93 -10.83 -7.50
CA MET A 20 5.37 -9.43 -7.48
C MET A 20 6.73 -9.26 -8.18
N GLY A 21 7.68 -10.17 -7.92
CA GLY A 21 8.96 -10.22 -8.63
C GLY A 21 8.78 -10.42 -10.14
N ARG A 22 7.90 -11.33 -10.57
CA ARG A 22 7.57 -11.53 -12.00
C ARG A 22 6.92 -10.30 -12.64
N LYS A 23 6.17 -9.50 -11.87
CA LYS A 23 5.59 -8.21 -12.30
C LYS A 23 6.60 -7.07 -12.33
N GLY A 24 7.87 -7.34 -12.00
CA GLY A 24 8.97 -6.38 -12.03
C GLY A 24 9.07 -5.50 -10.79
N TYR A 25 8.42 -5.87 -9.69
CA TYR A 25 8.62 -5.21 -8.40
C TYR A 25 9.95 -5.64 -7.78
N ASN A 26 10.73 -4.66 -7.34
CA ASN A 26 11.73 -4.91 -6.32
C ASN A 26 10.99 -5.16 -5.00
N CYS A 27 11.15 -6.33 -4.40
CA CYS A 27 10.47 -6.71 -3.17
C CYS A 27 11.42 -6.50 -1.99
N THR A 28 11.01 -5.72 -0.99
CA THR A 28 11.85 -5.33 0.14
C THR A 28 11.05 -5.42 1.44
N GLU A 29 11.65 -6.02 2.46
CA GLU A 29 11.04 -6.14 3.79
C GLU A 29 11.09 -4.81 4.54
N LEU A 30 10.02 -4.49 5.26
CA LEU A 30 10.04 -3.49 6.31
C LEU A 30 10.95 -3.95 7.45
N THR A 31 11.57 -2.99 8.12
CA THR A 31 12.42 -3.21 9.29
C THR A 31 11.77 -2.61 10.53
N GLU A 32 12.44 -2.70 11.67
CA GLU A 32 12.02 -2.03 12.91
C GLU A 32 12.39 -0.54 12.93
N ASP A 33 13.18 -0.07 11.95
CA ASP A 33 13.64 1.32 11.86
C ASP A 33 12.77 2.11 10.89
N SER A 34 12.00 3.08 11.40
CA SER A 34 11.16 3.95 10.56
C SER A 34 11.97 4.80 9.57
N GLN A 35 13.25 5.08 9.83
CA GLN A 35 14.10 5.80 8.88
C GLN A 35 14.43 4.96 7.64
N PHE A 36 14.44 3.63 7.76
CA PHE A 36 14.58 2.75 6.61
C PHE A 36 13.46 2.98 5.58
N PHE A 37 12.21 3.10 6.04
CA PHE A 37 11.07 3.43 5.18
C PHE A 37 11.27 4.76 4.45
N TRP A 38 11.63 5.82 5.18
CA TRP A 38 11.81 7.15 4.59
C TRP A 38 12.97 7.20 3.61
N ASN A 39 14.09 6.57 3.93
CA ASN A 39 15.23 6.44 3.01
C ASN A 39 14.84 5.69 1.73
N THR A 40 14.06 4.61 1.88
CA THR A 40 13.55 3.82 0.76
C THR A 40 12.64 4.65 -0.14
N MET A 41 11.66 5.36 0.44
CA MET A 41 10.76 6.27 -0.29
C MET A 41 11.51 7.38 -1.01
N ASN A 42 12.49 7.99 -0.34
CA ASN A 42 13.30 9.07 -0.93
C ASN A 42 14.20 8.60 -2.07
N SER A 43 14.61 7.32 -2.06
CA SER A 43 15.41 6.71 -3.13
C SER A 43 14.63 6.38 -4.41
N LEU A 44 13.29 6.43 -4.37
CA LEU A 44 12.46 6.14 -5.54
C LEU A 44 12.66 7.20 -6.63
N ASN A 45 12.80 6.72 -7.87
CA ASN A 45 12.80 7.59 -9.05
C ASN A 45 11.42 8.22 -9.26
N ASN A 46 11.40 9.36 -9.95
CA ASN A 46 10.15 9.99 -10.39
C ASN A 46 9.28 9.02 -11.20
N HIS A 47 7.97 9.16 -11.04
CA HIS A 47 6.92 8.35 -11.65
C HIS A 47 6.97 6.86 -11.25
N SER A 48 7.69 6.46 -10.21
CA SER A 48 7.71 5.05 -9.79
C SER A 48 6.34 4.58 -9.29
N THR A 49 6.11 3.26 -9.36
CA THR A 49 4.97 2.63 -8.67
C THR A 49 5.43 2.13 -7.31
N PHE A 50 4.75 2.54 -6.25
CA PHE A 50 5.01 2.12 -4.89
C PHE A 50 3.82 1.36 -4.34
N ALA A 51 4.05 0.11 -3.94
CA ALA A 51 3.10 -0.70 -3.21
C ALA A 51 3.63 -0.96 -1.80
N LEU A 52 2.82 -0.64 -0.79
CA LEU A 52 3.12 -0.85 0.62
C LEU A 52 2.15 -1.87 1.20
N LEU A 53 2.65 -2.99 1.70
CA LEU A 53 1.88 -3.92 2.53
C LEU A 53 2.37 -3.77 3.97
N SER A 54 1.57 -3.13 4.82
CA SER A 54 1.93 -2.96 6.23
C SER A 54 0.68 -2.99 7.09
N HIS A 55 0.88 -3.03 8.40
CA HIS A 55 -0.18 -2.69 9.35
C HIS A 55 -0.43 -1.18 9.35
N GLY A 56 -1.45 -0.74 10.08
CA GLY A 56 -1.87 0.65 10.14
C GLY A 56 -3.32 0.75 10.60
N ASP A 57 -3.78 1.98 10.74
CA ASP A 57 -5.15 2.29 11.12
C ASP A 57 -5.77 3.42 10.27
N GLY A 58 -6.85 4.04 10.75
CA GLY A 58 -7.51 5.15 10.07
C GLY A 58 -6.67 6.41 9.93
N ASN A 59 -5.52 6.52 10.61
CA ASN A 59 -4.60 7.66 10.58
C ASN A 59 -3.43 7.48 9.61
N GLY A 60 -3.09 6.26 9.22
CA GLY A 60 -2.03 6.00 8.26
C GLY A 60 -1.51 4.56 8.30
N PRO A 61 -0.62 4.19 7.36
CA PRO A 61 0.15 2.95 7.45
C PRO A 61 1.33 3.09 8.42
N LEU A 62 1.74 1.97 9.03
CA LEU A 62 2.99 1.87 9.76
C LEU A 62 4.20 1.85 8.80
N PRO A 63 5.28 2.61 9.10
CA PRO A 63 6.54 2.58 8.37
C PRO A 63 7.49 1.46 8.82
N VAL A 64 7.04 0.57 9.71
CA VAL A 64 7.85 -0.50 10.32
C VAL A 64 7.14 -1.85 10.18
N ARG A 65 7.89 -2.93 10.38
CA ARG A 65 7.32 -4.29 10.45
C ARG A 65 6.52 -4.51 11.74
N GLY A 66 5.59 -5.47 11.70
CA GLY A 66 4.74 -5.82 12.83
C GLY A 66 3.62 -4.80 13.10
N THR A 67 2.99 -4.92 14.27
CA THR A 67 1.72 -4.25 14.62
C THR A 67 1.86 -3.08 15.59
N SER A 68 3.08 -2.68 15.93
CA SER A 68 3.38 -1.66 16.95
C SER A 68 4.29 -0.59 16.39
N GLY A 69 3.94 0.67 16.63
CA GLY A 69 4.69 1.84 16.18
C GLY A 69 3.76 3.03 15.96
N ASP A 70 4.34 4.14 15.54
CA ASP A 70 3.57 5.31 15.10
C ASP A 70 3.33 5.22 13.59
N ASP A 71 2.13 5.59 13.15
CA ASP A 71 1.83 5.74 11.72
C ASP A 71 2.69 6.82 11.09
N ILE A 72 2.87 6.75 9.76
CA ILE A 72 3.57 7.80 9.04
C ILE A 72 2.92 9.17 9.20
N ASN A 73 3.74 10.22 9.20
CA ASN A 73 3.23 11.57 8.99
C ASN A 73 2.70 11.70 7.56
N LEU A 74 1.38 11.88 7.41
CA LEU A 74 0.73 11.98 6.11
C LEU A 74 1.12 13.24 5.31
N ASP A 75 1.51 14.33 5.97
CA ASP A 75 1.93 15.56 5.28
C ASP A 75 3.29 15.35 4.60
N ASP A 76 4.26 14.80 5.35
CA ASP A 76 5.58 14.45 4.82
C ASP A 76 5.47 13.39 3.73
N PHE A 77 4.63 12.38 3.95
CA PHE A 77 4.37 11.34 2.97
C PHE A 77 3.78 11.92 1.67
N SER A 78 2.74 12.75 1.79
CA SER A 78 2.10 13.39 0.63
C SER A 78 3.09 14.27 -0.13
N GLN A 79 3.98 14.98 0.56
CA GLN A 79 5.02 15.79 -0.08
C GLN A 79 5.99 14.94 -0.89
N VAL A 80 6.49 13.83 -0.34
CA VAL A 80 7.40 12.92 -1.06
C VAL A 80 6.73 12.33 -2.29
N VAL A 81 5.47 11.91 -2.15
CA VAL A 81 4.67 11.30 -3.22
C VAL A 81 4.42 12.29 -4.36
N SER A 82 3.95 13.49 -4.04
CA SER A 82 3.66 14.55 -5.01
C SER A 82 4.90 15.01 -5.75
N ASN A 83 6.01 15.25 -5.03
CA ASN A 83 7.27 15.71 -5.64
C ASN A 83 7.84 14.71 -6.66
N LYS A 84 7.55 13.43 -6.48
CA LYS A 84 8.01 12.36 -7.36
C LYS A 84 6.93 11.84 -8.30
N ASP A 85 5.70 12.34 -8.23
CA ASP A 85 4.53 11.84 -8.99
C ASP A 85 4.38 10.31 -8.90
N LEU A 86 4.41 9.76 -7.68
CA LEU A 86 4.35 8.31 -7.47
C LEU A 86 2.92 7.77 -7.66
N LYS A 87 2.82 6.57 -8.27
CA LYS A 87 1.58 5.78 -8.25
C LYS A 87 1.53 4.93 -6.99
N LEU A 88 0.52 5.13 -6.16
CA LEU A 88 0.46 4.51 -4.84
C LEU A 88 -0.55 3.38 -4.72
N TYR A 89 -0.13 2.29 -4.10
CA TYR A 89 -0.97 1.18 -3.63
C TYR A 89 -0.70 0.97 -2.14
N LEU A 90 -1.54 1.52 -1.27
CA LEU A 90 -1.43 1.41 0.18
C LEU A 90 -2.27 0.23 0.64
N LEU A 91 -1.64 -0.92 0.80
CA LEU A 91 -2.30 -2.20 1.07
C LEU A 91 -2.26 -2.48 2.59
N SER A 92 -2.57 -1.44 3.37
CA SER A 92 -2.61 -1.45 4.82
C SER A 92 -4.03 -1.26 5.33
N CYS A 93 -4.37 -1.94 6.42
CA CYS A 93 -5.71 -1.96 6.98
C CYS A 93 -6.23 -0.54 7.24
N HIS A 94 -7.47 -0.27 6.83
CA HIS A 94 -8.18 0.99 7.11
C HIS A 94 -7.57 2.28 6.53
N THR A 95 -6.46 2.22 5.79
CA THR A 95 -5.88 3.41 5.14
C THR A 95 -6.80 4.09 4.12
N GLY A 96 -7.78 3.36 3.58
CA GLY A 96 -8.85 3.92 2.74
C GLY A 96 -10.00 4.59 3.51
N ASN A 97 -10.00 4.53 4.85
CA ASN A 97 -11.00 5.17 5.72
C ASN A 97 -10.55 6.57 6.15
N ASP A 98 -11.50 7.33 6.69
CA ASP A 98 -11.20 8.63 7.27
C ASP A 98 -10.57 8.48 8.66
N PRO A 99 -9.61 9.35 9.04
CA PRO A 99 -9.17 10.56 8.29
C PRO A 99 -8.14 10.33 7.17
N CYS A 100 -7.44 9.20 7.11
CA CYS A 100 -6.30 8.99 6.20
C CYS A 100 -6.67 9.17 4.73
N GLY A 101 -7.71 8.48 4.28
CA GLY A 101 -8.16 8.53 2.88
C GLY A 101 -8.49 9.95 2.41
N THR A 102 -9.29 10.68 3.19
CA THR A 102 -9.64 12.08 2.88
C THR A 102 -8.42 12.98 2.88
N ARG A 103 -7.50 12.87 3.85
CA ARG A 103 -6.28 13.70 3.90
C ARG A 103 -5.40 13.51 2.67
N LEU A 104 -5.20 12.28 2.23
CA LEU A 104 -4.43 11.98 1.02
C LEU A 104 -5.11 12.57 -0.23
N LEU A 105 -6.43 12.45 -0.34
CA LEU A 105 -7.18 13.03 -1.46
C LEU A 105 -7.13 14.56 -1.48
N ASP A 106 -7.29 15.21 -0.32
CA ASP A 106 -7.20 16.67 -0.17
C ASP A 106 -5.80 17.19 -0.50
N ALA A 107 -4.76 16.39 -0.25
CA ALA A 107 -3.39 16.66 -0.66
C ALA A 107 -3.13 16.40 -2.16
N GLY A 108 -4.16 16.04 -2.95
CA GLY A 108 -4.07 15.77 -4.38
C GLY A 108 -3.43 14.42 -4.73
N ILE A 109 -3.30 13.52 -3.75
CA ILE A 109 -2.62 12.24 -3.93
C ILE A 109 -3.53 11.24 -4.64
N THR A 110 -2.97 10.58 -5.64
CA THR A 110 -3.64 9.53 -6.40
C THR A 110 -3.16 8.16 -5.92
N PHE A 111 -4.07 7.38 -5.32
CA PHE A 111 -3.72 6.09 -4.68
C PHE A 111 -4.81 5.03 -4.84
N VAL A 112 -4.48 3.80 -4.42
CA VAL A 112 -5.42 2.70 -4.15
C VAL A 112 -5.19 2.25 -2.71
N ALA A 113 -6.24 2.23 -1.88
CA ALA A 113 -6.16 1.71 -0.51
C ALA A 113 -7.42 0.93 -0.11
N PRO A 114 -7.34 -0.15 0.70
CA PRO A 114 -8.52 -0.85 1.16
C PRO A 114 -9.25 -0.01 2.22
N LYS A 115 -10.58 -0.04 2.20
CA LYS A 115 -11.44 0.54 3.24
C LYS A 115 -11.56 -0.35 4.48
N GLY A 116 -10.60 -1.21 4.75
CA GLY A 116 -10.69 -2.20 5.82
C GLY A 116 -9.54 -3.17 5.73
N ALA A 117 -9.71 -4.37 6.27
CA ALA A 117 -8.72 -5.43 6.11
C ALA A 117 -8.59 -5.83 4.62
N ALA A 118 -7.36 -5.99 4.16
CA ALA A 118 -7.04 -6.52 2.84
C ALA A 118 -6.39 -7.91 2.96
N GLU A 119 -6.71 -8.78 2.01
CA GLU A 119 -6.12 -10.10 1.87
C GLU A 119 -5.50 -10.23 0.47
N PHE A 120 -4.25 -10.66 0.42
CA PHE A 120 -3.55 -10.93 -0.83
C PHE A 120 -3.80 -12.38 -1.21
N ARG A 121 -4.49 -12.58 -2.33
CA ARG A 121 -4.73 -13.90 -2.89
C ARG A 121 -4.03 -14.03 -4.23
N THR A 122 -3.40 -15.17 -4.42
CA THR A 122 -2.88 -15.58 -5.72
C THR A 122 -4.02 -16.25 -6.50
N ALA A 123 -4.32 -15.71 -7.68
CA ALA A 123 -5.27 -16.30 -8.61
C ALA A 123 -4.48 -16.90 -9.77
N GLY A 124 -4.31 -18.22 -9.76
CA GLY A 124 -3.40 -18.90 -10.69
C GLY A 124 -1.93 -18.52 -10.45
N THR A 125 -1.12 -18.56 -11.50
CA THR A 125 0.35 -18.43 -11.39
C THR A 125 0.90 -17.02 -11.51
N ASP A 126 0.12 -16.07 -12.05
CA ASP A 126 0.64 -14.76 -12.48
C ASP A 126 -0.21 -13.56 -12.04
N THR A 127 -1.29 -13.82 -11.30
CA THR A 127 -2.21 -12.78 -10.86
C THR A 127 -2.18 -12.67 -9.34
N VAL A 128 -1.69 -11.52 -8.84
CA VAL A 128 -1.98 -11.09 -7.47
C VAL A 128 -3.31 -10.37 -7.52
N THR A 129 -4.25 -10.91 -6.76
CA THR A 129 -5.51 -10.26 -6.47
C THR A 129 -5.46 -9.78 -5.03
N VAL A 130 -5.61 -8.49 -4.81
CA VAL A 130 -5.86 -8.00 -3.45
C VAL A 130 -7.36 -7.87 -3.28
N MET A 131 -7.88 -8.48 -2.23
CA MET A 131 -9.30 -8.45 -1.88
C MET A 131 -9.50 -7.75 -0.56
N SER A 132 -10.68 -7.18 -0.34
CA SER A 132 -11.07 -6.82 1.02
C SER A 132 -11.56 -8.08 1.73
N LYS A 133 -11.19 -8.25 3.01
CA LYS A 133 -11.64 -9.40 3.82
C LYS A 133 -13.11 -9.18 4.18
N ASP A 134 -13.99 -10.03 3.70
CA ASP A 134 -15.39 -10.03 4.14
C ASP A 134 -15.45 -10.38 5.63
N GLY A 135 -16.10 -9.55 6.43
CA GLY A 135 -16.51 -9.97 7.78
C GLY A 135 -16.54 -8.92 8.88
N ASP A 136 -15.89 -7.77 8.77
CA ASP A 136 -16.05 -6.69 9.77
C ASP A 136 -15.81 -5.32 9.12
N THR A 137 -16.86 -4.49 9.13
CA THR A 137 -16.96 -3.08 8.67
C THR A 137 -16.01 -2.63 7.54
N PHE A 138 -16.64 -2.42 6.37
CA PHE A 138 -16.19 -1.71 5.16
C PHE A 138 -15.36 -2.53 4.15
N PRO A 139 -15.98 -3.49 3.46
CA PRO A 139 -15.43 -3.97 2.19
C PRO A 139 -15.29 -2.79 1.22
N GLY A 140 -14.12 -2.65 0.59
CA GLY A 140 -13.91 -1.74 -0.55
C GLY A 140 -12.54 -1.13 -0.71
N TRP A 141 -12.43 -0.26 -1.71
CA TRP A 141 -11.20 0.47 -2.05
C TRP A 141 -11.47 1.98 -2.08
N CYS A 142 -10.42 2.75 -1.85
CA CYS A 142 -10.40 4.21 -1.87
C CYS A 142 -9.32 4.71 -2.83
N GLY A 143 -9.48 5.95 -3.27
CA GLY A 143 -8.55 6.67 -4.14
C GLY A 143 -8.91 6.63 -5.63
N PRO A 144 -8.41 7.57 -6.44
CA PRO A 144 -8.83 7.74 -7.84
C PRO A 144 -8.35 6.62 -8.76
N LEU A 145 -7.33 5.85 -8.35
CA LEU A 145 -6.88 4.66 -9.09
C LEU A 145 -7.73 3.42 -8.80
N SER A 146 -8.63 3.48 -7.81
CA SER A 146 -9.43 2.32 -7.45
C SER A 146 -10.44 2.00 -8.57
N PRO A 147 -10.65 0.71 -8.90
CA PRO A 147 -11.69 0.34 -9.83
C PRO A 147 -13.03 0.74 -9.24
N ASP A 148 -13.90 1.26 -10.10
CA ASP A 148 -15.23 1.76 -9.77
C ASP A 148 -16.12 0.63 -9.19
N ARG A 149 -15.97 0.34 -7.88
CA ARG A 149 -16.84 -0.44 -6.96
C ARG A 149 -16.10 -0.84 -5.68
N ALA A 150 -16.69 -0.48 -4.54
CA ALA A 150 -16.25 -0.77 -3.18
C ALA A 150 -16.28 -2.27 -2.77
N SER A 151 -16.13 -3.25 -3.65
CA SER A 151 -16.10 -4.67 -3.24
C SER A 151 -15.42 -5.61 -4.22
N LYS A 152 -14.68 -5.09 -5.20
CA LYS A 152 -14.00 -5.93 -6.19
C LYS A 152 -12.53 -6.10 -5.86
N ALA A 153 -12.00 -7.26 -6.24
CA ALA A 153 -10.58 -7.49 -6.41
C ALA A 153 -9.86 -6.34 -7.15
N ILE A 154 -8.69 -5.94 -6.68
CA ILE A 154 -7.74 -5.14 -7.47
C ILE A 154 -6.62 -6.01 -8.01
N TYR A 155 -6.18 -5.69 -9.22
CA TYR A 155 -5.03 -6.31 -9.85
C TYR A 155 -3.84 -5.36 -9.76
N LEU A 156 -2.73 -5.81 -9.17
CA LEU A 156 -1.52 -5.02 -9.13
C LEU A 156 -0.83 -5.03 -10.52
N PRO A 157 -0.43 -3.85 -11.04
CA PRO A 157 0.10 -3.68 -12.39
C PRO A 157 1.49 -4.27 -12.59
#